data_AF-A0AAT9I924-F1
#
_entry.id   AF-A0AAT9I924-F1
#
_cell.length_a   1.000
_cell.length_b   1.000
_cell.length_c   1.000
_cell.angle_alpha   90.00
_cell.angle_beta   90.00
_cell.angle_gamma   90.00
#
_symmetry.space_group_name_H-M   'P 1'
#
loop_
_entity.id
_entity.type
_entity.pdbx_description
1 polymer ?
#
loop_
_entity_poly.entity_id
_entity_poly.type
_entity_poly.pdbx_seq_one_letter_code
_entity_poly.pdbx_strand_id
1 'polypeptide(L)'
;MGKPMKVVDLARKMIRMSGKEPGKDIQIVYSGLRPGEKLYEELLNNAENTLPTYHEKILIAKVRAYSFADVNEKISNLIESAQQHYLTPTVALMKKLVPEFISKNSAYEELDRDKIKM
;
A
#
# COMPACT_ATOMS: atom_id res chain seq x y z
N MET A 1 -8.64 16.65 2.18
CA MET A 1 -7.17 16.44 2.23
C MET A 1 -6.46 17.43 1.32
N GLY A 2 -5.16 17.66 1.52
CA GLY A 2 -4.34 18.55 0.68
C GLY A 2 -4.02 17.93 -0.69
N LYS A 3 -3.32 18.68 -1.54
CA LYS A 3 -2.90 18.22 -2.87
C LYS A 3 -1.75 17.20 -2.76
N PRO A 4 -1.76 16.10 -3.53
CA PRO A 4 -0.64 15.17 -3.56
C PRO A 4 0.64 15.89 -4.06
N MET A 5 1.79 15.53 -3.50
CA MET A 5 3.09 16.07 -3.91
C MET A 5 3.96 14.98 -4.52
N LYS A 6 4.71 15.32 -5.57
CA LYS A 6 5.68 14.42 -6.18
C LYS A 6 6.94 14.34 -5.33
N VAL A 7 7.47 13.14 -5.15
CA VAL A 7 8.72 12.90 -4.39
C VAL A 7 9.91 13.67 -4.98
N VAL A 8 10.01 13.79 -6.31
CA VAL A 8 11.08 14.55 -6.97
C VAL A 8 11.05 16.04 -6.61
N ASP A 9 9.87 16.62 -6.43
CA ASP A 9 9.74 18.04 -6.10
C ASP A 9 10.15 18.29 -4.66
N LEU A 10 9.84 17.34 -3.76
CA LEU A 10 10.36 17.35 -2.38
C LEU A 10 11.89 17.27 -2.38
N ALA A 11 12.49 16.35 -3.13
CA ALA A 11 13.95 16.21 -3.21
C ALA A 11 14.63 17.50 -3.71
N ARG A 12 14.10 18.12 -4.78
CA ARG A 12 14.60 19.41 -5.28
C ARG A 12 14.47 20.52 -4.23
N LYS A 13 13.36 20.55 -3.49
CA LYS A 13 13.15 21.53 -2.41
C LYS A 13 14.17 21.34 -1.29
N MET A 14 14.44 20.10 -0.88
CA MET A 14 15.44 19.80 0.15
C MET A 14 16.84 20.27 -0.26
N ILE A 15 17.27 19.98 -1.51
CA ILE A 15 18.57 20.43 -2.03
C ILE A 15 18.69 21.95 -1.99
N ARG A 16 17.66 22.68 -2.45
CA ARG A 16 17.65 24.15 -2.41
C ARG A 16 17.69 24.70 -0.98
N MET A 17 16.99 24.07 -0.04
CA MET A 17 17.00 24.45 1.38
C MET A 17 18.38 24.25 2.02
N SER A 18 19.22 23.36 1.47
CA SER A 18 20.61 23.20 1.88
C SER A 18 21.57 24.21 1.22
N GLY A 19 21.06 25.23 0.52
CA GLY A 19 21.87 26.23 -0.17
C GLY A 19 22.57 25.73 -1.45
N LYS A 20 22.08 24.63 -2.02
CA LYS A 20 22.67 23.96 -3.19
C LYS A 20 21.73 23.99 -4.39
N GLU A 21 22.30 23.92 -5.59
CA GLU A 21 21.57 23.89 -6.86
C GLU A 21 21.32 22.44 -7.32
N PRO A 22 20.05 21.99 -7.42
CA PRO A 22 19.72 20.66 -7.94
C PRO A 22 20.19 20.50 -9.39
N GLY A 23 20.87 19.40 -9.70
CA GLY A 23 21.41 19.13 -11.04
C GLY A 23 22.77 19.79 -11.31
N LYS A 24 23.32 20.56 -10.36
CA LYS A 24 24.68 21.09 -10.42
C LYS A 24 25.50 20.62 -9.22
N ASP A 25 25.10 21.00 -8.01
CA ASP A 25 25.79 20.64 -6.77
C ASP A 25 25.39 19.24 -6.28
N ILE A 26 24.13 18.85 -6.52
CA ILE A 26 23.60 17.52 -6.18
C ILE A 26 22.75 17.01 -7.34
N GLN A 27 23.14 15.86 -7.91
CA GLN A 27 22.38 15.17 -8.96
C GLN A 27 21.23 14.37 -8.35
N ILE A 28 20.10 14.31 -9.07
CA ILE A 28 18.98 13.41 -8.75
C ILE A 28 19.03 12.23 -9.71
N VAL A 29 19.23 11.04 -9.16
CA VAL A 29 19.25 9.78 -9.93
C VAL A 29 17.98 9.00 -9.65
N TYR A 30 17.34 8.50 -10.71
CA TYR A 30 16.15 7.66 -10.59
C TYR A 30 16.56 6.19 -10.59
N SER A 31 16.38 5.50 -9.46
CA SER A 31 16.72 4.08 -9.29
C SER A 31 15.59 3.11 -9.69
N GLY A 32 14.45 3.62 -10.14
CA GLY A 32 13.24 2.82 -10.38
C GLY A 32 12.46 2.51 -9.09
N LEU A 33 11.30 1.87 -9.28
CA LEU A 33 10.44 1.42 -8.18
C LEU A 33 10.97 0.10 -7.60
N ARG A 34 10.87 -0.05 -6.28
CA ARG A 34 11.20 -1.30 -5.60
C ARG A 34 10.05 -2.30 -5.71
N PRO A 35 10.31 -3.62 -5.52
CA PRO A 35 9.23 -4.59 -5.51
C PRO A 35 8.19 -4.31 -4.44
N GLY A 36 6.91 -4.24 -4.84
CA GLY A 36 5.79 -3.90 -3.95
C GLY A 36 5.49 -2.40 -3.85
N GLU A 37 6.34 -1.52 -4.40
CA GLU A 37 6.20 -0.07 -4.26
C GLU A 37 5.09 0.49 -5.18
N LYS A 38 4.27 1.40 -4.66
CA LYS A 38 3.22 2.09 -5.41
C LYS A 38 3.74 3.44 -5.91
N LEU A 39 3.39 3.81 -7.15
CA LEU A 39 3.70 5.14 -7.69
C LEU A 39 2.76 6.24 -7.15
N TYR A 40 1.53 5.85 -6.79
CA TYR A 40 0.52 6.71 -6.20
C TYR A 40 -0.19 5.94 -5.07
N GLU A 41 -0.45 6.62 -3.96
CA GLU A 41 -1.30 6.10 -2.90
C GLU A 41 -2.78 6.32 -3.23
N GLU A 42 -3.62 5.39 -2.78
CA GLU A 42 -5.08 5.51 -2.88
C GLU A 42 -5.59 6.50 -1.83
N LEU A 43 -6.52 7.37 -2.23
CA LEU A 43 -7.17 8.27 -1.29
C LEU A 43 -8.27 7.50 -0.55
N LEU A 44 -8.25 7.55 0.78
CA LEU A 44 -9.26 6.93 1.65
C LEU A 44 -10.68 7.53 1.50
N ASN A 45 -10.82 8.66 0.81
CA ASN A 45 -12.04 9.47 0.74
C ASN A 45 -13.00 9.03 -0.37
N ASN A 46 -13.34 7.73 -0.45
CA ASN A 46 -14.53 7.34 -1.20
C ASN A 46 -15.74 7.67 -0.34
N ALA A 47 -16.56 8.62 -0.78
CA ALA A 47 -17.79 9.06 -0.08
C ALA A 47 -18.76 7.91 0.19
N GLU A 48 -18.63 6.80 -0.55
CA GLU A 48 -19.46 5.59 -0.41
C GLU A 48 -19.16 4.79 0.88
N ASN A 49 -17.92 4.82 1.37
CA ASN A 49 -17.44 3.97 2.47
C ASN A 49 -17.16 4.71 3.78
N THR A 50 -17.53 6.00 3.86
CA THR A 50 -17.30 6.82 5.06
C THR A 50 -18.60 7.49 5.53
N LEU A 51 -18.73 7.68 6.84
CA LEU A 51 -19.82 8.42 7.46
C LEU A 51 -19.28 9.75 8.00
N PRO A 52 -20.03 10.86 7.86
CA PRO A 52 -19.61 12.14 8.40
C PRO A 52 -19.63 12.11 9.94
N THR A 53 -18.80 12.97 10.55
CA THR A 53 -18.88 13.31 11.97
C THR A 53 -19.28 14.78 12.12
N TYR A 54 -19.34 15.28 13.36
CA TYR A 54 -19.54 16.69 13.66
C TYR A 54 -18.43 17.61 13.12
N HIS A 55 -17.24 17.08 12.81
CA HIS A 55 -16.13 17.84 12.29
C HIS A 55 -15.83 17.45 10.84
N GLU A 56 -15.83 18.41 9.91
CA GLU A 56 -15.73 18.18 8.46
C GLU A 56 -14.47 17.42 8.00
N LYS A 57 -13.39 17.48 8.78
CA LYS A 57 -12.13 16.76 8.49
C LYS A 57 -12.03 15.36 9.12
N ILE A 58 -13.05 14.91 9.85
CA ILE A 58 -13.07 13.62 10.56
C ILE A 58 -14.23 12.79 10.00
N LEU A 59 -13.90 11.59 9.50
CA LEU A 59 -14.85 10.66 8.89
C LEU A 59 -14.74 9.29 9.57
N ILE A 60 -15.85 8.56 9.71
CA ILE A 60 -15.87 7.19 10.24
C ILE A 60 -15.87 6.23 9.06
N ALA A 61 -14.88 5.34 8.98
CA ALA A 61 -14.83 4.30 7.96
C ALA A 61 -15.87 3.19 8.25
N LYS A 62 -16.66 2.82 7.25
CA LYS A 62 -17.51 1.63 7.31
C LYS A 62 -16.62 0.40 7.15
N VAL A 63 -16.57 -0.43 8.19
CA VAL A 63 -15.82 -1.70 8.18
C VAL A 63 -16.78 -2.87 8.16
N ARG A 64 -16.37 -3.97 7.50
CA ARG A 64 -17.11 -5.23 7.56
C ARG A 64 -16.78 -5.94 8.87
N ALA A 65 -17.78 -6.55 9.49
CA ALA A 65 -17.57 -7.45 10.61
C ALA A 65 -17.15 -8.83 10.10
N TYR A 66 -16.17 -9.45 10.76
CA TYR A 66 -15.70 -10.79 10.46
C TYR A 66 -15.84 -11.68 11.71
N SER A 67 -16.07 -12.98 11.51
CA SER A 67 -16.02 -13.98 12.59
C SER A 67 -14.60 -14.06 13.14
N PHE A 68 -14.44 -13.89 14.45
CA PHE A 68 -13.14 -14.00 15.10
C PHE A 68 -12.53 -15.39 14.90
N ALA A 69 -13.34 -16.46 15.01
CA ALA A 69 -12.88 -17.83 14.86
C ALA A 69 -12.26 -18.06 13.46
N ASP A 70 -12.98 -17.64 12.41
CA ASP A 70 -12.54 -17.80 11.02
C ASP A 70 -11.28 -17.00 10.72
N VAL A 71 -11.18 -15.77 11.25
CA VAL A 71 -9.99 -14.92 11.08
C VAL A 71 -8.80 -15.53 11.83
N ASN A 72 -9.01 -15.99 13.06
CA ASN A 72 -7.96 -16.58 13.88
C ASN A 72 -7.39 -17.84 13.23
N GLU A 73 -8.23 -18.73 12.71
CA GLU A 73 -7.79 -19.92 11.98
C GLU A 73 -6.93 -19.56 10.75
N LYS A 74 -7.39 -18.60 9.94
CA LYS A 74 -6.64 -18.14 8.76
C LYS A 74 -5.28 -17.52 9.14
N ILE A 75 -5.23 -16.78 10.25
CA ILE A 75 -3.98 -16.21 10.77
C ILE A 75 -3.04 -17.31 11.26
N SER A 76 -3.54 -18.33 11.98
CA SER A 76 -2.73 -19.46 12.40
C SER A 76 -2.07 -20.17 11.21
N ASN A 77 -2.83 -20.45 10.14
CA ASN A 77 -2.30 -21.05 8.92
C ASN A 77 -1.24 -20.17 8.23
N LEU A 78 -1.44 -18.85 8.24
CA LEU A 78 -0.47 -17.90 7.71
C LEU A 78 0.85 -17.91 8.50
N ILE A 79 0.77 -17.95 9.83
CA ILE A 79 1.94 -18.01 10.72
C ILE A 79 2.71 -19.31 10.50
N GLU A 80 2.03 -20.45 10.43
CA GLU A 80 2.67 -21.74 10.19
C GLU A 80 3.43 -21.74 8.86
N SER A 81 2.79 -21.28 7.77
CA SER A 81 3.44 -21.14 6.46
C SER A 81 4.66 -20.21 6.49
N ALA A 82 4.57 -19.10 7.24
CA ALA A 82 5.66 -18.13 7.36
C ALA A 82 6.85 -18.69 8.16
N GLN A 83 6.59 -19.47 9.21
CA GLN A 83 7.63 -20.13 10.02
C GLN A 83 8.43 -21.17 9.22
N GLN A 84 7.81 -21.80 8.22
CA GLN A 84 8.49 -22.70 7.29
C GLN A 84 9.23 -21.97 6.16
N HIS A 85 9.26 -20.63 6.17
CA HIS A 85 9.83 -19.78 5.12
C HIS A 85 9.23 -20.00 3.73
N TYR A 86 7.98 -20.46 3.65
CA TYR A 86 7.28 -20.67 2.39
C TYR A 86 6.72 -19.34 1.87
N LEU A 87 7.54 -18.58 1.14
CA LEU A 87 7.21 -17.22 0.71
C LEU A 87 5.95 -17.14 -0.16
N THR A 88 5.88 -17.87 -1.27
CA THR A 88 4.73 -17.82 -2.20
C THR A 88 3.43 -18.30 -1.54
N PRO A 89 3.39 -19.45 -0.81
CA PRO A 89 2.20 -19.86 -0.07
C PRO A 89 1.76 -18.84 0.99
N THR A 90 2.71 -18.24 1.71
CA THR A 90 2.43 -17.20 2.72
C THR A 90 1.76 -15.99 2.07
N VAL A 91 2.31 -15.50 0.95
CA VAL A 91 1.70 -14.36 0.23
C VAL A 91 0.33 -14.72 -0.34
N ALA A 92 0.13 -15.96 -0.81
CA ALA A 92 -1.18 -16.43 -1.26
C ALA A 92 -2.22 -16.47 -0.12
N LEU A 93 -1.85 -16.97 1.07
CA LEU A 93 -2.71 -16.96 2.26
C LEU A 93 -3.05 -15.52 2.69
N MET A 94 -2.06 -14.62 2.66
CA MET A 94 -2.27 -13.21 2.95
C MET A 94 -3.26 -12.55 1.98
N LYS A 95 -3.17 -12.85 0.68
CA LYS A 95 -4.11 -12.37 -0.35
C LYS A 95 -5.53 -12.92 -0.21
N LYS A 96 -5.70 -14.08 0.43
CA LYS A 96 -7.03 -14.63 0.80
C LYS A 96 -7.63 -13.90 2.01
N LEU A 97 -6.78 -13.50 2.96
CA LEU A 97 -7.23 -12.77 4.15
C LEU A 97 -7.53 -11.29 3.86
N VAL A 98 -6.73 -10.67 2.98
CA VAL A 98 -6.87 -9.27 2.58
C VAL A 98 -7.05 -9.23 1.05
N PRO A 99 -8.30 -9.35 0.55
CA PRO A 99 -8.55 -9.45 -0.89
C PRO A 99 -8.08 -8.23 -1.68
N GLU A 100 -8.11 -7.06 -1.06
CA GLU A 100 -7.62 -5.79 -1.60
C GLU A 100 -6.07 -5.68 -1.64
N PHE A 101 -5.32 -6.67 -1.13
CA PHE A 101 -3.86 -6.71 -1.23
C PHE A 101 -3.39 -7.11 -2.64
N ILE A 102 -3.33 -6.12 -3.54
CA ILE A 102 -2.83 -6.26 -4.90
C ILE A 102 -1.33 -5.97 -4.92
N SER A 103 -0.54 -6.92 -5.40
CA SER A 103 0.90 -6.73 -5.57
C SER A 103 1.17 -5.88 -6.81
N LYS A 104 2.12 -4.95 -6.69
CA LYS A 104 2.60 -4.12 -7.80
C LYS A 104 4.12 -4.15 -7.82
N ASN A 105 4.70 -4.17 -9.02
CA ASN A 105 6.13 -4.26 -9.27
C ASN A 105 6.81 -5.49 -8.64
N SER A 106 6.11 -6.61 -8.38
CA SER A 106 6.70 -7.76 -7.69
C SER A 106 6.31 -9.12 -8.27
N ALA A 107 7.09 -10.17 -7.95
CA ALA A 107 6.84 -11.53 -8.42
C ALA A 107 5.47 -12.10 -7.99
N TYR A 108 4.83 -11.51 -6.98
CA TYR A 108 3.54 -11.96 -6.46
C TYR A 108 2.34 -11.44 -7.25
N GLU A 109 2.54 -10.61 -8.27
CA GLU A 109 1.50 -10.21 -9.23
C GLU A 109 0.83 -11.41 -9.91
N GLU A 110 1.55 -12.52 -10.07
CA GLU A 110 0.99 -13.76 -10.61
C GLU A 110 -0.16 -14.30 -9.77
N LEU A 111 -0.11 -14.08 -8.45
CA LEU A 111 -1.13 -14.49 -7.50
C LEU A 111 -2.37 -13.56 -7.52
N ASP A 112 -2.32 -12.45 -8.26
CA ASP A 112 -3.43 -11.52 -8.42
C ASP A 112 -4.28 -11.79 -9.68
N ARG A 113 -3.79 -12.64 -10.60
CA ARG A 113 -4.39 -12.84 -11.94
C ARG A 113 -5.81 -13.41 -11.91
N ASP A 114 -6.15 -14.19 -10.89
CA ASP A 114 -7.50 -14.75 -10.74
C ASP A 114 -8.57 -13.69 -10.38
N LYS A 115 -8.18 -12.47 -10.01
CA LYS A 115 -9.11 -11.37 -9.68
C LYS A 115 -9.39 -10.41 -10.84
N ILE A 116 -8.66 -10.51 -11.96
CA ILE A 116 -8.81 -9.60 -13.11
C ILE A 116 -10.00 -10.00 -14.03
N LYS A 117 -10.71 -11.10 -13.70
CA LYS A 117 -11.83 -11.64 -14.51
C LYS A 117 -13.25 -11.40 -13.96
N MET A 118 -13.46 -10.51 -12.99
CA MET A 118 -14.82 -10.12 -12.56
C MET A 118 -15.09 -8.64 -12.85
#